data_AF-A0A8R2M353-F1
#
_entry.id   AF-A0A8R2M353-F1
#
_cell.length_a   1.000
_cell.length_b   1.000
_cell.length_c   1.000
_cell.angle_alpha   90.00
_cell.angle_beta   90.00
_cell.angle_gamma   90.00
#
_symmetry.space_group_name_H-M   'P 1'
#
loop_
_entity.id
_entity.type
_entity.pdbx_description
1 polymer ?
#
loop_
_entity_poly.entity_id
_entity_poly.type
_entity_poly.pdbx_seq_one_letter_code
_entity_poly.pdbx_strand_id
1 'polypeptide(L)'
;MDSRIKMENSMNMIFFGPVSSFMRIDAESLLHILTFTKKHLIPISRTILIWDLITDGKTAAFLYSREYLALGPLLNFVPEEDLYYVNFGDKSVLSFFANHNLGLHSRKYGILAASYRRYYGDMWYEDSDYINELGYLICGFPAHIISKITPAVFKKIDVEIFKKLSLCSVNQTKTLYNLATHKNAYGKPYKWSSHEITKLDILFICVPKESISSIRLEAIPAISKHIMEMIHQDKLEYFTKQQILRMNPEARRMYIIRVQLRTSLDTSQIAKQDANAIKKSVPLALIYVFTLILK
;
A
#
# COMPACT_ATOMS: atom_id res chain seq x y z
N MET A 1 35.04 -19.70 -8.44
CA MET A 1 35.46 -18.47 -7.73
C MET A 1 35.30 -17.19 -8.58
N ASP A 2 34.80 -17.28 -9.82
CA ASP A 2 34.93 -16.21 -10.83
C ASP A 2 33.64 -15.41 -11.11
N SER A 3 32.48 -15.87 -10.65
CA SER A 3 31.20 -15.18 -10.87
C SER A 3 31.02 -13.95 -9.98
N ARG A 4 31.53 -14.00 -8.74
CA ARG A 4 31.41 -12.88 -7.78
C ARG A 4 32.23 -11.65 -8.21
N ILE A 5 33.46 -11.86 -8.69
CA ILE A 5 34.35 -10.78 -9.16
C ILE A 5 33.77 -10.10 -10.41
N LYS A 6 33.22 -10.88 -11.36
CA LYS A 6 32.50 -10.32 -12.51
C LYS A 6 31.26 -9.53 -12.10
N MET A 7 30.52 -10.01 -11.10
CA MET A 7 29.32 -9.32 -10.61
C MET A 7 29.65 -7.99 -9.90
N GLU A 8 30.71 -7.95 -9.08
CA GLU A 8 31.19 -6.73 -8.42
C GLU A 8 31.64 -5.67 -9.45
N ASN A 9 32.39 -6.09 -10.48
CA ASN A 9 32.81 -5.18 -11.55
C ASN A 9 31.62 -4.65 -12.37
N SER A 10 30.63 -5.51 -12.65
CA SER A 10 29.41 -5.11 -13.35
C SER A 10 28.54 -4.18 -12.51
N MET A 11 28.41 -4.41 -11.20
CA MET A 11 27.70 -3.49 -10.30
C MET A 11 28.40 -2.13 -10.22
N ASN A 12 29.73 -2.11 -10.10
CA ASN A 12 30.50 -0.86 -10.16
C ASN A 12 30.29 -0.11 -11.48
N MET A 13 30.07 -0.83 -12.59
CA MET A 13 29.72 -0.20 -13.87
C MET A 13 28.31 0.41 -13.89
N ILE A 14 27.32 -0.19 -13.22
CA ILE A 14 25.97 0.40 -13.06
C ILE A 14 26.02 1.69 -12.23
N PHE A 15 26.78 1.68 -11.13
CA PHE A 15 26.79 2.78 -10.16
C PHE A 15 27.78 3.89 -10.50
N PHE A 16 28.97 3.54 -11.02
CA PHE A 16 30.12 4.45 -11.11
C PHE A 16 30.79 4.46 -12.50
N GLY A 17 30.46 3.52 -13.39
CA GLY A 17 31.06 3.44 -14.72
C GLY A 17 30.59 4.56 -15.66
N PRO A 18 31.37 4.96 -16.66
CA PRO A 18 30.92 5.93 -17.66
C PRO A 18 29.73 5.37 -18.47
N VAL A 19 28.87 6.25 -18.99
CA VAL A 19 27.67 5.87 -19.78
C VAL A 19 28.04 5.02 -20.99
N SER A 20 29.17 5.31 -21.64
CA SER A 20 29.66 4.56 -22.79
C SER A 20 30.02 3.10 -22.48
N SER A 21 30.53 2.81 -21.28
CA SER A 21 30.80 1.43 -20.85
C SER A 21 29.51 0.70 -20.49
N PHE A 22 28.55 1.43 -19.91
CA PHE A 22 27.24 0.89 -19.55
C PHE A 22 26.44 0.44 -20.78
N MET A 23 26.49 1.20 -21.88
CA MET A 23 25.81 0.84 -23.14
C MET A 23 26.40 -0.40 -23.85
N ARG A 24 27.53 -0.95 -23.39
CA ARG A 24 28.12 -2.18 -23.95
C ARG A 24 27.57 -3.45 -23.30
N ILE A 25 26.79 -3.33 -22.24
CA ILE A 25 26.18 -4.46 -21.55
C ILE A 25 24.95 -4.89 -22.34
N ASP A 26 24.86 -6.17 -22.69
CA ASP A 26 23.66 -6.71 -23.32
C ASP A 26 22.46 -6.79 -22.35
N ALA A 27 21.25 -6.79 -22.89
CA ALA A 27 20.02 -6.78 -22.10
C ALA A 27 19.91 -7.99 -21.14
N GLU A 28 20.36 -9.17 -21.57
CA GLU A 28 20.30 -10.40 -20.76
C GLU A 28 21.21 -10.30 -19.53
N SER A 29 22.44 -9.84 -19.72
CA SER A 29 23.38 -9.53 -18.64
C SER A 29 22.82 -8.47 -17.70
N LEU A 30 22.20 -7.41 -18.22
CA LEU A 30 21.56 -6.36 -17.41
C LEU A 30 20.44 -6.91 -16.53
N LEU A 31 19.53 -7.71 -17.09
CA LEU A 31 18.44 -8.34 -16.34
C LEU A 31 18.97 -9.24 -15.22
N HIS A 32 20.02 -10.01 -15.50
CA HIS A 32 20.67 -10.85 -14.50
C HIS A 32 21.28 -10.00 -13.37
N ILE A 33 22.04 -8.95 -13.69
CA ILE A 33 22.64 -8.06 -12.68
C ILE A 33 21.56 -7.36 -11.85
N LEU A 34 20.49 -6.86 -12.50
CA LEU A 34 19.38 -6.21 -11.82
C LEU A 34 18.77 -7.12 -10.77
N THR A 35 18.59 -8.41 -11.06
CA THR A 35 18.01 -9.39 -10.12
C THR A 35 18.73 -9.41 -8.76
N PHE A 36 20.05 -9.19 -8.74
CA PHE A 36 20.85 -9.19 -7.51
C PHE A 36 21.16 -7.79 -6.96
N THR A 37 20.76 -6.73 -7.67
CA THR A 37 21.09 -5.36 -7.31
C THR A 37 20.01 -4.73 -6.44
N LYS A 38 20.44 -4.02 -5.39
CA LYS A 38 19.56 -3.19 -4.55
C LYS A 38 19.03 -2.00 -5.35
N LYS A 39 17.76 -2.07 -5.75
CA LYS A 39 17.13 -1.13 -6.68
C LYS A 39 17.16 0.33 -6.23
N HIS A 40 16.99 0.59 -4.94
CA HIS A 40 16.99 1.95 -4.39
C HIS A 40 18.33 2.68 -4.49
N LEU A 41 19.42 1.98 -4.81
CA LEU A 41 20.74 2.60 -5.01
C LEU A 41 20.95 3.04 -6.46
N ILE A 42 20.12 2.57 -7.40
CA ILE A 42 20.31 2.84 -8.83
C ILE A 42 19.81 4.26 -9.13
N PRO A 43 20.65 5.16 -9.69
CA PRO A 43 20.22 6.50 -10.06
C PRO A 43 19.13 6.50 -11.12
N ILE A 44 18.23 7.48 -11.08
CA ILE A 44 17.12 7.64 -12.05
C ILE A 44 17.61 7.65 -13.49
N SER A 45 18.68 8.39 -13.78
CA SER A 45 19.29 8.45 -15.12
C SER A 45 19.75 7.07 -15.61
N ARG A 46 20.25 6.22 -14.71
CA ARG A 46 20.62 4.84 -15.04
C ARG A 46 19.40 3.98 -15.26
N THR A 47 18.33 4.18 -14.49
CA THR A 47 17.08 3.45 -14.70
C THR A 47 16.50 3.69 -16.10
N ILE A 48 16.53 4.93 -16.58
CA ILE A 48 16.06 5.25 -17.93
C ILE A 48 16.95 4.58 -18.99
N LEU A 49 18.28 4.66 -18.85
CA LEU A 49 19.20 3.96 -19.75
C LEU A 49 19.02 2.43 -19.74
N ILE A 50 18.80 1.86 -18.56
CA ILE A 50 18.49 0.43 -18.39
C ILE A 50 17.23 0.07 -19.16
N TRP A 51 16.19 0.90 -19.04
CA TRP A 51 14.93 0.71 -19.74
C TRP A 51 15.12 0.74 -21.25
N ASP A 52 15.83 1.75 -21.76
CA ASP A 52 16.09 1.91 -23.20
C ASP A 52 16.89 0.72 -23.78
N LEU A 53 17.86 0.20 -23.01
CA LEU A 53 18.66 -0.97 -23.42
C LEU A 53 17.86 -2.28 -23.37
N ILE A 54 17.03 -2.48 -22.34
CA ILE A 54 16.18 -3.69 -22.24
C ILE A 54 15.12 -3.70 -23.33
N THR A 55 14.56 -2.54 -23.63
CA THR A 55 13.55 -2.41 -24.69
C THR A 55 14.17 -2.39 -26.09
N ASP A 56 15.49 -2.17 -26.21
CA ASP A 56 16.18 -2.00 -27.49
C ASP A 56 15.52 -0.88 -28.35
N GLY A 57 15.06 0.18 -27.68
CA GLY A 57 14.27 1.27 -28.29
C GLY A 57 12.87 0.87 -28.78
N LYS A 58 12.39 -0.35 -28.46
CA LYS A 58 11.03 -0.82 -28.76
C LYS A 58 10.07 -0.50 -27.62
N THR A 59 8.78 -0.77 -27.82
CA THR A 59 7.76 -0.49 -26.81
C THR A 59 7.70 -1.57 -25.73
N ALA A 60 7.14 -1.25 -24.57
CA ALA A 60 6.86 -2.22 -23.49
C ALA A 60 5.94 -3.38 -23.93
N ALA A 61 5.34 -3.30 -25.11
CA ALA A 61 4.48 -4.34 -25.65
C ALA A 61 5.21 -5.66 -25.95
N PHE A 62 6.53 -5.63 -26.11
CA PHE A 62 7.35 -6.81 -26.41
C PHE A 62 8.02 -7.42 -25.17
N LEU A 63 7.86 -6.81 -24.00
CA LEU A 63 8.45 -7.30 -22.76
C LEU A 63 7.58 -8.39 -22.12
N TYR A 64 8.23 -9.37 -21.51
CA TYR A 64 7.59 -10.44 -20.75
C TYR A 64 7.62 -10.13 -19.25
N SER A 65 7.01 -11.02 -18.45
CA SER A 65 6.95 -10.88 -16.99
C SER A 65 8.34 -10.84 -16.32
N ARG A 66 9.35 -11.47 -16.92
CA ARG A 66 10.73 -11.53 -16.44
C ARG A 66 11.38 -10.16 -16.35
N GLU A 67 11.21 -9.33 -17.37
CA GLU A 67 11.82 -8.01 -17.45
C GLU A 67 11.24 -7.08 -16.38
N TYR A 68 9.92 -7.12 -16.20
CA TYR A 68 9.25 -6.37 -15.13
C TYR A 68 9.65 -6.85 -13.74
N LEU A 69 9.85 -8.17 -13.55
CA LEU A 69 10.37 -8.72 -12.29
C LEU A 69 11.78 -8.20 -11.99
N ALA A 70 12.66 -8.20 -12.99
CA ALA A 70 14.04 -7.74 -12.82
C ALA A 70 14.07 -6.24 -12.45
N LEU A 71 13.22 -5.42 -13.05
CA LEU A 71 13.12 -3.98 -12.79
C LEU A 71 12.47 -3.67 -11.43
N GLY A 72 11.33 -4.31 -11.13
CA GLY A 72 10.58 -4.13 -9.89
C GLY A 72 10.25 -2.65 -9.61
N PRO A 73 10.66 -2.07 -8.46
CA PRO A 73 10.34 -0.69 -8.10
C PRO A 73 10.98 0.37 -9.02
N LEU A 74 11.96 0.00 -9.84
CA LEU A 74 12.55 0.89 -10.83
C LEU A 74 11.54 1.35 -11.88
N LEU A 75 10.46 0.60 -12.10
CA LEU A 75 9.36 0.98 -13.00
C LEU A 75 8.72 2.33 -12.62
N ASN A 76 8.92 2.82 -11.38
CA ASN A 76 8.52 4.17 -11.00
C ASN A 76 9.18 5.28 -11.83
N PHE A 77 10.38 5.03 -12.35
CA PHE A 77 11.16 6.01 -13.10
C PHE A 77 11.06 5.84 -14.62
N VAL A 78 10.44 4.75 -15.09
CA VAL A 78 10.18 4.50 -16.51
C VAL A 78 9.12 5.50 -17.03
N PRO A 79 9.20 6.00 -18.28
CA PRO A 79 8.17 6.85 -18.86
C PRO A 79 6.76 6.24 -18.78
N GLU A 80 5.75 7.07 -18.52
CA GLU A 80 4.36 6.60 -18.42
C GLU A 80 3.80 6.14 -19.76
N GLU A 81 4.22 6.79 -20.83
CA GLU A 81 3.85 6.44 -22.20
C GLU A 81 4.26 5.01 -22.54
N ASP A 82 5.45 4.59 -22.11
CA ASP A 82 5.91 3.22 -22.35
C ASP A 82 5.11 2.20 -21.52
N LEU A 83 4.86 2.50 -20.24
CA LEU A 83 4.07 1.61 -19.37
C LEU A 83 2.60 1.49 -19.82
N TYR A 84 2.08 2.49 -20.53
CA TYR A 84 0.77 2.40 -21.16
C TYR A 84 0.70 1.33 -22.26
N TYR A 85 1.84 0.99 -22.88
CA TYR A 85 1.91 -0.03 -23.93
C TYR A 85 2.25 -1.44 -23.42
N VAL A 86 2.33 -1.67 -22.11
CA VAL A 86 2.48 -3.01 -21.51
C VAL A 86 1.46 -3.98 -22.11
N ASN A 87 1.91 -5.17 -22.53
CA ASN A 87 1.07 -6.14 -23.22
C ASN A 87 0.25 -7.01 -22.26
N PHE A 88 -0.89 -6.49 -21.79
CA PHE A 88 -1.82 -7.28 -20.98
C PHE A 88 -2.64 -8.31 -21.77
N GLY A 89 -2.51 -8.36 -23.09
CA GLY A 89 -3.01 -9.50 -23.87
C GLY A 89 -2.26 -10.80 -23.57
N ASP A 90 -1.01 -10.71 -23.10
CA ASP A 90 -0.28 -11.83 -22.53
C ASP A 90 -0.71 -12.04 -21.07
N LYS A 91 -1.41 -13.16 -20.81
CA LYS A 91 -1.89 -13.53 -19.47
C LYS A 91 -0.76 -13.64 -18.44
N SER A 92 0.46 -13.99 -18.86
CA SER A 92 1.60 -14.08 -17.95
C SER A 92 2.02 -12.70 -17.41
N VAL A 93 1.96 -11.67 -18.26
CA VAL A 93 2.25 -10.28 -17.90
C VAL A 93 1.16 -9.71 -17.00
N LEU A 94 -0.12 -9.93 -17.36
CA LEU A 94 -1.24 -9.53 -16.52
C LEU A 94 -1.17 -10.19 -15.13
N SER A 95 -1.01 -11.51 -15.10
CA SER A 95 -0.89 -12.27 -13.85
C SER A 95 0.29 -11.80 -13.01
N PHE A 96 1.42 -11.44 -13.63
CA PHE A 96 2.56 -10.88 -12.92
C PHE A 96 2.19 -9.60 -12.16
N PHE A 97 1.64 -8.59 -12.83
CA PHE A 97 1.26 -7.33 -12.18
C PHE A 97 0.09 -7.47 -11.19
N ALA A 98 -0.83 -8.39 -11.44
CA ALA A 98 -1.94 -8.68 -10.54
C ALA A 98 -1.48 -9.31 -9.21
N ASN A 99 -0.39 -10.07 -9.22
CA ASN A 99 0.05 -10.86 -8.08
C ASN A 99 1.27 -10.30 -7.34
N HIS A 100 2.03 -9.39 -7.95
CA HIS A 100 3.25 -8.84 -7.34
C HIS A 100 3.06 -7.37 -6.92
N ASN A 101 3.29 -7.09 -5.64
CA ASN A 101 3.43 -5.72 -5.17
C ASN A 101 4.84 -5.21 -5.49
N LEU A 102 4.96 -4.41 -6.54
CA LEU A 102 6.23 -3.89 -7.03
C LEU A 102 6.67 -2.60 -6.33
N GLY A 103 5.88 -2.10 -5.36
CA GLY A 103 6.15 -0.83 -4.70
C GLY A 103 6.04 0.37 -5.66
N LEU A 104 5.13 0.31 -6.64
CA LEU A 104 4.91 1.43 -7.55
C LEU A 104 4.06 2.52 -6.91
N HIS A 105 4.29 3.76 -7.33
CA HIS A 105 3.43 4.89 -7.00
C HIS A 105 2.03 4.67 -7.56
N SER A 106 1.02 5.22 -6.90
CA SER A 106 -0.38 5.13 -7.30
C SER A 106 -0.61 5.60 -8.75
N ARG A 107 0.12 6.64 -9.18
CA ARG A 107 0.07 7.13 -10.57
C ARG A 107 0.46 6.05 -11.59
N LYS A 108 1.50 5.25 -11.31
CA LYS A 108 1.94 4.16 -12.19
C LYS A 108 0.91 3.04 -12.27
N TYR A 109 0.29 2.67 -11.14
CA TYR A 109 -0.84 1.75 -11.16
C TYR A 109 -2.02 2.29 -11.98
N GLY A 110 -2.26 3.61 -11.97
CA GLY A 110 -3.24 4.25 -12.84
C GLY A 110 -2.95 4.09 -14.34
N ILE A 111 -1.69 4.23 -14.73
CA ILE A 111 -1.25 3.99 -16.11
C ILE A 111 -1.41 2.51 -16.51
N LEU A 112 -1.04 1.59 -15.62
CA LEU A 112 -1.23 0.15 -15.85
C LEU A 112 -2.73 -0.21 -15.95
N ALA A 113 -3.59 0.37 -15.12
CA ALA A 113 -5.04 0.19 -15.24
C ALA A 113 -5.60 0.74 -16.57
N ALA A 114 -5.05 1.85 -17.07
CA ALA A 114 -5.40 2.37 -18.39
C ALA A 114 -4.94 1.44 -19.52
N SER A 115 -3.74 0.86 -19.41
CA SER A 115 -3.25 -0.17 -20.33
C SER A 115 -4.16 -1.41 -20.31
N TYR A 116 -4.61 -1.86 -19.13
CA TYR A 116 -5.56 -2.98 -19.03
C TYR A 116 -6.85 -2.69 -19.80
N ARG A 117 -7.44 -1.50 -19.64
CA ARG A 117 -8.65 -1.09 -20.38
C ARG A 117 -8.46 -1.08 -21.89
N ARG A 118 -7.24 -0.84 -22.39
CA ARG A 118 -6.95 -0.92 -23.83
C ARG A 118 -7.17 -2.33 -24.40
N TYR A 119 -6.95 -3.37 -23.60
CA TYR A 119 -7.14 -4.77 -24.03
C TYR A 119 -8.53 -5.32 -23.73
N TYR A 120 -9.08 -4.99 -22.55
CA TYR A 120 -10.32 -5.58 -22.04
C TYR A 120 -11.54 -4.64 -22.13
N GLY A 121 -11.33 -3.42 -22.64
CA GLY A 121 -12.39 -2.42 -22.81
C GLY A 121 -12.85 -1.77 -21.50
N ASP A 122 -13.97 -1.07 -21.59
CA ASP A 122 -14.51 -0.24 -20.50
C ASP A 122 -15.54 -0.93 -19.63
N MET A 123 -15.90 -2.18 -19.94
CA MET A 123 -16.97 -2.93 -19.28
C MET A 123 -16.47 -4.03 -18.33
N TRP A 124 -15.17 -4.06 -18.01
CA TRP A 124 -14.55 -5.07 -17.15
C TRP A 124 -15.22 -5.21 -15.76
N TYR A 125 -15.91 -4.19 -15.26
CA TYR A 125 -16.59 -4.19 -13.97
C TYR A 125 -17.93 -4.95 -13.95
N GLU A 126 -18.42 -5.42 -15.10
CA GLU A 126 -19.67 -6.16 -15.21
C GLU A 126 -19.52 -7.65 -14.87
N ASP A 127 -18.30 -8.18 -15.00
CA ASP A 127 -17.99 -9.58 -14.71
C ASP A 127 -17.02 -9.69 -13.54
N SER A 128 -17.32 -10.59 -12.59
CA SER A 128 -16.42 -10.85 -11.47
C SER A 128 -15.11 -11.48 -11.92
N ASP A 129 -15.10 -12.23 -13.03
CA ASP A 129 -13.91 -12.95 -13.48
C ASP A 129 -12.80 -11.96 -13.88
N TYR A 130 -13.15 -10.91 -14.63
CA TYR A 130 -12.20 -9.83 -14.95
C TYR A 130 -11.69 -9.10 -13.70
N ILE A 131 -12.57 -8.85 -12.72
CA ILE A 131 -12.17 -8.19 -11.47
C ILE A 131 -11.21 -9.08 -10.67
N ASN A 132 -11.45 -10.39 -10.65
CA ASN A 132 -10.61 -11.38 -9.97
C ASN A 132 -9.22 -11.52 -10.62
N GLU A 133 -9.09 -11.21 -11.91
CA GLU A 133 -7.79 -11.18 -12.60
C GLU A 133 -6.96 -9.92 -12.30
N LEU A 134 -7.58 -8.81 -11.86
CA LEU A 134 -6.86 -7.53 -11.67
C LEU A 134 -5.86 -7.56 -10.51
N GLY A 135 -6.18 -8.26 -9.41
CA GLY A 135 -5.33 -8.27 -8.22
C GLY A 135 -4.96 -6.86 -7.74
N TYR A 136 -3.66 -6.55 -7.64
CA TYR A 136 -3.19 -5.20 -7.25
C TYR A 136 -3.58 -4.09 -8.23
N LEU A 137 -3.85 -4.41 -9.50
CA LEU A 137 -4.22 -3.42 -10.53
C LEU A 137 -5.56 -2.76 -10.25
N ILE A 138 -6.44 -3.36 -9.42
CA ILE A 138 -7.72 -2.76 -9.03
C ILE A 138 -7.51 -1.38 -8.38
N CYS A 139 -6.39 -1.19 -7.66
CA CYS A 139 -6.03 0.06 -7.01
C CYS A 139 -5.50 1.12 -7.99
N GLY A 140 -5.31 0.79 -9.26
CA GLY A 140 -5.06 1.76 -10.33
C GLY A 140 -6.32 2.46 -10.84
N PHE A 141 -7.50 1.87 -10.66
CA PHE A 141 -8.74 2.43 -11.20
C PHE A 141 -9.28 3.57 -10.34
N PRO A 142 -9.68 4.71 -10.92
CA PRO A 142 -10.30 5.78 -10.17
C PRO A 142 -11.55 5.31 -9.41
N ALA A 143 -11.79 5.90 -8.23
CA ALA A 143 -12.93 5.52 -7.37
C ALA A 143 -14.30 5.61 -8.07
N HIS A 144 -14.49 6.57 -8.98
CA HIS A 144 -15.73 6.72 -9.76
C HIS A 144 -15.92 5.63 -10.84
N ILE A 145 -14.85 4.96 -11.26
CA ILE A 145 -14.93 3.79 -12.15
C ILE A 145 -15.23 2.55 -11.31
N ILE A 146 -14.55 2.38 -10.16
CA ILE A 146 -14.80 1.27 -9.23
C ILE A 146 -16.27 1.26 -8.76
N SER A 147 -16.89 2.43 -8.56
CA SER A 147 -18.30 2.51 -8.15
C SER A 147 -19.29 1.96 -9.18
N LYS A 148 -18.86 1.68 -10.42
CA LYS A 148 -19.70 1.04 -11.44
C LYS A 148 -19.88 -0.46 -11.19
N ILE A 149 -19.02 -1.09 -10.37
CA ILE A 149 -19.20 -2.49 -9.97
C ILE A 149 -20.53 -2.61 -9.22
N THR A 150 -21.42 -3.48 -9.71
CA THR A 150 -22.71 -3.67 -9.05
C THR A 150 -22.54 -4.46 -7.75
N PRO A 151 -23.39 -4.25 -6.73
CA PRO A 151 -23.35 -5.04 -5.49
C PRO A 151 -23.47 -6.56 -5.70
N ALA A 152 -24.15 -7.00 -6.77
CA ALA A 152 -24.30 -8.41 -7.11
C ALA A 152 -22.99 -9.01 -7.65
N VAL A 153 -22.28 -8.28 -8.51
CA VAL A 153 -20.95 -8.67 -9.00
C VAL A 153 -19.93 -8.63 -7.86
N PHE A 154 -19.97 -7.59 -7.02
CA PHE A 154 -19.07 -7.44 -5.87
C PHE A 154 -19.06 -8.67 -4.95
N LYS A 155 -20.21 -9.30 -4.72
CA LYS A 155 -20.33 -10.51 -3.90
C LYS A 155 -19.54 -11.70 -4.43
N LYS A 156 -19.39 -11.79 -5.75
CA LYS A 156 -18.69 -12.86 -6.47
C LYS A 156 -17.18 -12.63 -6.55
N ILE A 157 -16.68 -11.47 -6.13
CA ILE A 157 -15.25 -11.19 -6.07
C ILE A 157 -14.59 -12.11 -5.05
N ASP A 158 -13.40 -12.63 -5.39
CA ASP A 158 -12.64 -13.55 -4.56
C ASP A 158 -11.98 -12.86 -3.36
N VAL A 159 -11.79 -13.64 -2.29
CA VAL A 159 -11.13 -13.17 -1.05
C VAL A 159 -9.74 -12.62 -1.32
N GLU A 160 -9.01 -13.19 -2.28
CA GLU A 160 -7.63 -12.80 -2.61
C GLU A 160 -7.53 -11.37 -3.16
N ILE A 161 -8.59 -10.84 -3.80
CA ILE A 161 -8.62 -9.44 -4.25
C ILE A 161 -8.61 -8.49 -3.05
N PHE A 162 -9.40 -8.79 -2.02
CA PHE A 162 -9.52 -7.90 -0.85
C PHE A 162 -8.21 -7.76 -0.08
N LYS A 163 -7.41 -8.82 -0.01
CA LYS A 163 -6.06 -8.80 0.58
C LYS A 163 -5.08 -7.89 -0.17
N LYS A 164 -5.33 -7.63 -1.46
CA LYS A 164 -4.47 -6.82 -2.33
C LYS A 164 -4.88 -5.34 -2.38
N LEU A 165 -5.92 -4.93 -1.66
CA LEU A 165 -6.37 -3.53 -1.62
C LEU A 165 -5.48 -2.62 -0.74
N SER A 166 -4.38 -3.14 -0.19
CA SER A 166 -3.44 -2.35 0.63
C SER A 166 -2.79 -1.19 -0.12
N LEU A 167 -2.76 -1.25 -1.46
CA LEU A 167 -2.28 -0.18 -2.33
C LEU A 167 -3.35 0.85 -2.71
N CYS A 168 -4.61 0.59 -2.37
CA CYS A 168 -5.71 1.46 -2.74
C CYS A 168 -5.71 2.73 -1.89
N SER A 169 -5.98 3.87 -2.52
CA SER A 169 -6.23 5.13 -1.84
C SER A 169 -7.47 5.04 -0.94
N VAL A 170 -7.52 5.92 0.06
CA VAL A 170 -8.65 6.03 0.99
C VAL A 170 -9.99 6.15 0.27
N ASN A 171 -10.05 6.88 -0.85
CA ASN A 171 -11.28 7.05 -1.62
C ASN A 171 -11.72 5.76 -2.32
N GLN A 172 -10.78 5.01 -2.91
CA GLN A 172 -11.08 3.72 -3.55
C GLN A 172 -11.55 2.70 -2.51
N THR A 173 -10.86 2.60 -1.38
CA THR A 173 -11.22 1.71 -0.27
C THR A 173 -12.60 2.06 0.30
N LYS A 174 -12.92 3.35 0.44
CA LYS A 174 -14.27 3.82 0.84
C LYS A 174 -15.34 3.44 -0.19
N THR A 175 -15.06 3.57 -1.49
CA THR A 175 -16.00 3.14 -2.54
C THR A 175 -16.29 1.64 -2.45
N LEU A 176 -15.25 0.81 -2.31
CA LEU A 176 -15.40 -0.64 -2.14
C LEU A 176 -16.15 -0.99 -0.86
N TYR A 177 -15.91 -0.26 0.24
CA TYR A 177 -16.68 -0.40 1.47
C TYR A 177 -18.18 -0.04 1.31
N ASN A 178 -18.49 1.00 0.53
CA ASN A 178 -19.87 1.37 0.22
C ASN A 178 -20.59 0.28 -0.59
N LEU A 179 -19.87 -0.38 -1.52
CA LEU A 179 -20.39 -1.56 -2.22
C LEU A 179 -20.63 -2.72 -1.26
N ALA A 180 -19.68 -3.00 -0.35
CA ALA A 180 -19.80 -4.07 0.64
C ALA A 180 -21.02 -3.86 1.56
N THR A 181 -21.25 -2.62 2.00
CA THR A 181 -22.35 -2.28 2.91
C THR A 181 -23.70 -2.13 2.23
N HIS A 182 -23.76 -2.21 0.90
CA HIS A 182 -25.00 -2.18 0.16
C HIS A 182 -25.89 -3.39 0.53
N LYS A 183 -27.22 -3.17 0.56
CA LYS A 183 -28.22 -4.19 0.98
C LYS A 183 -28.14 -5.47 0.14
N ASN A 184 -27.86 -5.33 -1.15
CA ASN A 184 -27.76 -6.44 -2.10
C ASN A 184 -26.39 -7.16 -2.04
N ALA A 185 -25.38 -6.55 -1.41
CA ALA A 185 -24.11 -7.18 -1.07
C ALA A 185 -24.18 -7.73 0.36
N TYR A 186 -23.29 -7.35 1.27
CA TYR A 186 -23.19 -7.90 2.62
C TYR A 186 -24.02 -7.13 3.66
N GLY A 187 -24.55 -5.95 3.30
CA GLY A 187 -25.30 -5.10 4.21
C GLY A 187 -24.46 -4.49 5.32
N LYS A 188 -25.13 -3.95 6.35
CA LYS A 188 -24.47 -3.19 7.43
C LYS A 188 -23.50 -4.06 8.26
N PRO A 189 -22.41 -3.48 8.81
CA PRO A 189 -21.36 -4.23 9.51
C PRO A 189 -21.81 -5.13 10.68
N TYR A 190 -22.87 -4.75 11.41
CA TYR A 190 -23.39 -5.57 12.52
C TYR A 190 -23.97 -6.93 12.08
N LYS A 191 -24.24 -7.11 10.78
CA LYS A 191 -24.71 -8.38 10.20
C LYS A 191 -23.58 -9.28 9.73
N TRP A 192 -22.35 -8.77 9.62
CA TRP A 192 -21.22 -9.53 9.12
C TRP A 192 -20.86 -10.64 10.10
N SER A 193 -20.70 -11.86 9.58
CA SER A 193 -20.15 -12.98 10.33
C SER A 193 -18.62 -12.97 10.28
N SER A 194 -18.00 -13.94 10.94
CA SER A 194 -16.56 -14.17 10.84
C SER A 194 -16.10 -14.37 9.39
N HIS A 195 -16.94 -15.01 8.55
CA HIS A 195 -16.64 -15.22 7.14
C HIS A 195 -16.57 -13.91 6.36
N GLU A 196 -17.56 -13.01 6.50
CA GLU A 196 -17.53 -11.71 5.82
C GLU A 196 -16.39 -10.83 6.33
N ILE A 197 -16.09 -10.83 7.63
CA ILE A 197 -14.94 -10.06 8.16
C ILE A 197 -13.64 -10.58 7.57
N THR A 198 -13.47 -11.90 7.46
CA THR A 198 -12.26 -12.51 6.87
C THR A 198 -12.17 -12.19 5.37
N LYS A 199 -13.30 -12.23 4.66
CA LYS A 199 -13.37 -11.95 3.22
C LYS A 199 -13.09 -10.49 2.90
N LEU A 200 -13.71 -9.55 3.62
CA LEU A 200 -13.59 -8.12 3.37
C LEU A 200 -12.26 -7.54 3.88
N ASP A 201 -11.62 -8.22 4.83
CA ASP A 201 -10.29 -7.95 5.38
C ASP A 201 -10.04 -6.45 5.59
N ILE A 202 -9.19 -5.84 4.75
CA ILE A 202 -8.80 -4.43 4.84
C ILE A 202 -9.96 -3.43 4.72
N LEU A 203 -11.09 -3.80 4.11
CA LEU A 203 -12.29 -2.94 4.07
C LEU A 203 -12.88 -2.71 5.46
N PHE A 204 -12.56 -3.57 6.43
CA PHE A 204 -12.97 -3.39 7.82
C PHE A 204 -12.47 -2.07 8.41
N ILE A 205 -11.32 -1.54 7.97
CA ILE A 205 -10.79 -0.26 8.46
C ILE A 205 -11.75 0.91 8.18
N CYS A 206 -12.66 0.76 7.21
CA CYS A 206 -13.64 1.76 6.82
C CYS A 206 -14.92 1.72 7.68
N VAL A 207 -15.11 0.71 8.54
CA VAL A 207 -16.26 0.63 9.45
C VAL A 207 -16.31 1.88 10.34
N PRO A 208 -17.44 2.62 10.39
CA PRO A 208 -17.61 3.76 11.27
C PRO A 208 -17.34 3.39 12.72
N LYS A 209 -16.71 4.30 13.46
CA LYS A 209 -16.29 4.05 14.84
C LYS A 209 -17.46 3.63 15.73
N GLU A 210 -18.62 4.26 15.55
CA GLU A 210 -19.85 3.99 16.30
C GLU A 210 -20.42 2.60 16.02
N SER A 211 -20.07 1.99 14.88
CA SER A 211 -20.55 0.66 14.49
C SER A 211 -19.67 -0.47 14.99
N ILE A 212 -18.47 -0.18 15.52
CA ILE A 212 -17.51 -1.20 15.97
C ILE A 212 -18.05 -1.98 17.16
N SER A 213 -18.60 -1.28 18.15
CA SER A 213 -19.19 -1.91 19.35
C SER A 213 -20.39 -2.80 19.03
N SER A 214 -21.04 -2.61 17.88
CA SER A 214 -22.20 -3.39 17.44
C SER A 214 -21.83 -4.65 16.66
N ILE A 215 -20.55 -4.91 16.41
CA ILE A 215 -20.10 -6.13 15.74
C ILE A 215 -20.30 -7.32 16.67
N ARG A 216 -20.89 -8.39 16.13
CA ARG A 216 -21.15 -9.65 16.82
C ARG A 216 -19.87 -10.26 17.39
N LEU A 217 -19.94 -10.73 18.63
CA LEU A 217 -18.79 -11.28 19.36
C LEU A 217 -18.16 -12.49 18.64
N GLU A 218 -18.97 -13.27 17.92
CA GLU A 218 -18.55 -14.44 17.14
C GLU A 218 -17.69 -14.06 15.93
N ALA A 219 -17.84 -12.84 15.42
CA ALA A 219 -17.11 -12.35 14.25
C ALA A 219 -15.77 -11.71 14.63
N ILE A 220 -15.60 -11.26 15.88
CA ILE A 220 -14.39 -10.58 16.37
C ILE A 220 -13.09 -11.39 16.21
N PRO A 221 -13.05 -12.72 16.46
CA PRO A 221 -11.83 -13.50 16.24
C PRO A 221 -11.30 -13.44 14.80
N ALA A 222 -12.16 -13.15 13.82
CA ALA A 222 -11.79 -13.05 12.42
C ALA A 222 -11.04 -11.76 12.06
N ILE A 223 -11.02 -10.76 12.95
CA ILE A 223 -10.27 -9.53 12.69
C ILE A 223 -8.78 -9.83 12.77
N SER A 224 -8.09 -9.72 11.63
CA SER A 224 -6.68 -10.06 11.51
C SER A 224 -5.77 -9.07 12.24
N LYS A 225 -4.55 -9.51 12.56
CA LYS A 225 -3.48 -8.64 13.07
C LYS A 225 -3.23 -7.46 12.12
N HIS A 226 -3.25 -7.72 10.82
CA HIS A 226 -3.02 -6.71 9.79
C HIS A 226 -4.05 -5.57 9.84
N ILE A 227 -5.34 -5.88 10.01
CA ILE A 227 -6.39 -4.86 10.20
C ILE A 227 -6.10 -4.03 11.45
N MET A 228 -5.68 -4.66 12.55
CA MET A 228 -5.32 -3.97 13.79
C MET A 228 -4.08 -3.10 13.66
N GLU A 229 -3.15 -3.40 12.75
CA GLU A 229 -2.01 -2.52 12.44
C GLU A 229 -2.48 -1.25 11.69
N MET A 230 -3.50 -1.37 10.86
CA MET A 230 -3.95 -0.31 9.94
C MET A 230 -5.09 0.58 10.44
N ILE A 231 -5.97 0.06 11.31
CA ILE A 231 -7.16 0.81 11.74
C ILE A 231 -6.78 2.15 12.39
N HIS A 232 -7.58 3.20 12.23
CA HIS A 232 -7.24 4.48 12.84
C HIS A 232 -7.30 4.39 14.39
N GLN A 233 -6.44 5.16 15.07
CA GLN A 233 -6.22 5.03 16.51
C GLN A 233 -7.47 5.36 17.35
N ASP A 234 -8.30 6.31 16.91
CA ASP A 234 -9.55 6.71 17.58
C ASP A 234 -10.58 5.58 17.63
N LYS A 235 -10.60 4.70 16.62
CA LYS A 235 -11.51 3.56 16.53
C LYS A 235 -11.24 2.48 17.57
N LEU A 236 -10.02 2.41 18.09
CA LEU A 236 -9.63 1.38 19.06
C LEU A 236 -10.41 1.49 20.38
N GLU A 237 -10.92 2.68 20.72
CA GLU A 237 -11.72 2.91 21.93
C GLU A 237 -13.13 2.31 21.85
N TYR A 238 -13.63 2.07 20.63
CA TYR A 238 -14.98 1.60 20.41
C TYR A 238 -15.11 0.08 20.51
N PHE A 239 -14.01 -0.64 20.70
CA PHE A 239 -14.05 -2.06 21.02
C PHE A 239 -14.50 -2.28 22.47
N THR A 240 -15.52 -3.09 22.67
CA THR A 240 -15.97 -3.45 24.01
C THR A 240 -14.99 -4.41 24.69
N LYS A 241 -15.00 -4.45 26.03
CA LYS A 241 -14.16 -5.39 26.80
C LYS A 241 -14.39 -6.84 26.36
N GLN A 242 -15.63 -7.22 26.08
CA GLN A 242 -15.98 -8.57 25.60
C GLN A 242 -15.40 -8.85 24.20
N GLN A 243 -15.43 -7.88 23.30
CA GLN A 243 -14.82 -8.00 21.98
C GLN A 243 -13.30 -8.18 22.10
N ILE A 244 -12.62 -7.35 22.91
CA ILE A 244 -11.16 -7.45 23.11
C ILE A 244 -10.74 -8.82 23.65
N LEU A 245 -11.53 -9.40 24.57
CA LEU A 245 -11.27 -10.74 25.10
C LEU A 245 -11.45 -11.86 24.06
N ARG A 246 -12.34 -11.66 23.08
CA ARG A 246 -12.63 -12.61 22.01
C ARG A 246 -11.76 -12.42 20.76
N MET A 247 -10.99 -11.34 20.66
CA MET A 247 -10.02 -11.16 19.58
C MET A 247 -9.03 -12.32 19.54
N ASN A 248 -8.58 -12.67 18.33
CA ASN A 248 -7.48 -13.62 18.21
C ASN A 248 -6.22 -13.08 18.91
N PRO A 249 -5.30 -13.95 19.38
CA PRO A 249 -4.16 -13.52 20.19
C PRO A 249 -3.25 -12.50 19.50
N GLU A 250 -3.04 -12.62 18.19
CA GLU A 250 -2.16 -11.74 17.43
C GLU A 250 -2.74 -10.32 17.27
N ALA A 251 -4.01 -10.23 16.88
CA ALA A 251 -4.73 -8.96 16.78
C ALA A 251 -4.89 -8.31 18.15
N ARG A 252 -5.18 -9.09 19.19
CA ARG A 252 -5.25 -8.59 20.58
C ARG A 252 -3.92 -8.02 21.04
N ARG A 253 -2.80 -8.70 20.76
CA ARG A 253 -1.47 -8.18 21.09
C ARG A 253 -1.21 -6.86 20.39
N MET A 254 -1.54 -6.76 19.10
CA MET A 254 -1.39 -5.51 18.35
C MET A 254 -2.27 -4.39 18.91
N TYR A 255 -3.53 -4.69 19.23
CA TYR A 255 -4.44 -3.77 19.89
C TYR A 255 -3.83 -3.19 21.18
N ILE A 256 -3.34 -4.06 22.08
CA ILE A 256 -2.75 -3.65 23.36
C ILE A 256 -1.54 -2.74 23.13
N ILE A 257 -0.62 -3.12 22.24
CA ILE A 257 0.57 -2.31 21.91
C ILE A 257 0.14 -0.93 21.42
N ARG A 258 -0.83 -0.87 20.51
CA ARG A 258 -1.28 0.40 19.95
C ARG A 258 -1.97 1.29 20.97
N VAL A 259 -2.76 0.72 21.88
CA VAL A 259 -3.39 1.49 22.98
C VAL A 259 -2.32 2.02 23.93
N GLN A 260 -1.32 1.22 24.30
CA GLN A 260 -0.20 1.63 25.16
C GLN A 260 0.66 2.73 24.53
N LEU A 261 0.93 2.64 23.24
CA LEU A 261 1.68 3.68 22.51
C LEU A 261 0.94 5.02 22.50
N ARG A 262 -0.40 5.00 22.46
CA ARG A 262 -1.18 6.23 22.54
C ARG A 262 -1.09 6.87 23.92
N THR A 263 -1.27 6.08 24.97
CA THR A 263 -1.20 6.60 26.34
C THR A 263 0.20 7.11 26.69
N SER A 264 1.27 6.50 26.15
CA SER A 264 2.64 6.99 26.34
C SER A 264 2.92 8.29 25.57
N LEU A 265 2.38 8.42 24.35
CA LEU A 265 2.47 9.68 23.59
C LEU A 265 1.68 10.80 24.29
N ASP A 266 0.45 10.54 24.72
CA ASP A 266 -0.39 11.52 25.43
C ASP A 266 0.29 11.97 26.74
N THR A 267 0.82 11.05 27.54
CA THR A 267 1.56 11.41 28.77
C THR A 267 2.84 12.19 28.49
N SER A 268 3.55 11.90 27.39
CA SER A 268 4.72 12.69 26.97
C SER A 268 4.36 14.11 26.52
N GLN A 269 3.18 14.30 25.91
CA GLN A 269 2.67 15.61 25.52
C GLN A 269 2.21 16.42 26.73
N ILE A 270 1.54 15.77 27.69
CA ILE A 270 1.15 16.38 28.97
C ILE A 270 2.41 16.81 29.75
N ALA A 271 3.42 15.92 29.88
CA ALA A 271 4.68 16.25 30.54
C ALA A 271 5.44 17.41 29.87
N LYS A 272 5.34 17.54 28.54
CA LYS A 272 5.91 18.68 27.80
C LYS A 272 5.11 19.98 28.00
N GLN A 273 3.78 19.89 28.14
CA GLN A 273 2.94 21.04 28.46
C GLN A 273 3.16 21.52 29.90
N ASP A 274 3.27 20.60 30.86
CA ASP A 274 3.59 20.90 32.26
C ASP A 274 5.00 21.49 32.42
N ALA A 275 6.00 20.99 31.69
CA ALA A 275 7.33 21.60 31.67
C ALA A 275 7.33 23.05 31.14
N ASN A 276 6.44 23.36 30.19
CA ASN A 276 6.27 24.72 29.68
C ASN A 276 5.40 25.61 30.59
N ALA A 277 4.48 25.03 31.37
CA ALA A 277 3.71 25.72 32.39
C ALA A 277 4.57 26.09 33.61
N ILE A 278 5.47 25.18 34.04
CA ILE A 278 6.45 25.42 35.12
C ILE A 278 7.47 26.50 34.71
N LYS A 279 7.80 26.63 33.41
CA LYS A 279 8.59 27.77 32.91
C LYS A 279 7.85 29.11 32.94
N LYS A 280 6.51 29.11 33.01
CA LYS A 280 5.68 30.33 33.10
C LYS A 280 5.27 30.71 34.52
N SER A 281 5.45 29.82 35.50
CA SER A 281 5.26 30.07 36.92
C SER A 281 6.50 29.57 37.67
N VAL A 282 7.54 30.40 37.84
CA VAL A 282 7.84 31.14 39.10
C VAL A 282 9.27 31.76 38.94
N PRO A 283 9.64 32.92 39.53
CA PRO A 283 8.83 33.89 40.28
C PRO A 283 8.98 35.36 39.81
N LEU A 284 7.91 36.12 40.05
CA LEU A 284 7.87 37.57 40.22
C LEU A 284 8.65 38.08 41.47
N ALA A 285 9.68 37.37 41.95
CA ALA A 285 10.39 37.66 43.20
C ALA A 285 11.74 38.40 43.01
N LEU A 286 12.09 38.79 41.79
CA LEU A 286 13.32 39.57 41.52
C LEU A 286 13.08 41.07 41.32
N ILE A 287 11.83 41.56 41.40
CA ILE A 287 11.51 42.99 41.19
C ILE A 287 11.35 43.76 42.51
N TYR A 288 11.23 43.08 43.67
CA TYR A 288 11.05 43.76 44.97
C TYR A 288 12.34 43.99 45.78
N VAL A 289 13.52 43.58 45.30
CA VAL A 289 14.80 43.79 46.01
C VAL A 289 15.58 45.02 45.49
N PHE A 290 15.19 45.60 44.35
CA PHE A 290 15.88 46.78 43.79
C PHE A 290 15.34 48.15 44.24
N THR A 291 14.33 48.21 45.10
CA THR A 291 13.79 49.48 45.64
C THR A 291 14.10 49.74 47.12
N LEU A 292 14.99 48.95 47.76
CA LEU A 292 15.37 49.13 49.17
C LEU A 292 16.86 49.40 49.40
N ILE A 293 17.67 49.58 48.35
CA ILE A 293 19.07 50.02 48.45
C ILE A 293 19.27 51.22 47.53
N LEU A 294 18.65 52.34 47.89
CA LEU A 294 19.02 53.70 47.46
C LEU A 294 18.39 54.67 48.47
N LYS A 295 18.99 54.68 49.65
CA LYS A 295 18.97 55.78 50.61
C LYS A 295 20.37 55.89 51.22
#